data_AF-A0A4R6KC07-F1
#
_entry.id   AF-A0A4R6KC07-F1
#
_cell.length_a   1.000
_cell.length_b   1.000
_cell.length_c   1.000
_cell.angle_alpha   90.00
_cell.angle_beta   90.00
_cell.angle_gamma   90.00
#
_symmetry.space_group_name_H-M   'P 1'
#
loop_
_entity.id
_entity.type
_entity.pdbx_description
1 polymer ?
#
loop_
_entity_poly.entity_id
_entity_poly.type
_entity_poly.pdbx_seq_one_letter_code
_entity_poly.pdbx_strand_id
1 'polypeptide(L)'
;MSVTDISSVSCPLSRSERDALFDALRYYRNQLQDAWSDETIHESFRSASGEQAPASRGQCGVSSAWLVERLRADDRSLKLSYCYGDVLSTVDDTPVLPRHCWVEIGDEDDPGRLVVDLTGDQAESLRDYPVLCLPHDELRRDLRTEYRVTYVRLDPEGLRNDLVQPRLGILKRRLRAGI
;
A
#
# COMPACT_ATOMS: atom_id res chain seq x y z
N MET A 1 38.67 11.63 -14.08
CA MET A 1 37.59 11.41 -13.09
C MET A 1 36.43 10.82 -13.85
N SER A 2 36.18 9.53 -13.69
CA SER A 2 35.11 8.81 -14.40
C SER A 2 33.78 9.22 -13.79
N VAL A 3 32.86 9.69 -14.63
CA VAL A 3 31.45 9.85 -14.28
C VAL A 3 30.93 8.44 -14.08
N THR A 4 30.57 8.10 -12.85
CA THR A 4 29.90 6.85 -12.53
C THR A 4 28.54 6.87 -13.22
N ASP A 5 28.38 5.91 -14.12
CA ASP A 5 27.15 5.52 -14.78
C ASP A 5 26.06 5.35 -13.71
N ILE A 6 25.04 6.21 -13.73
CA ILE A 6 23.84 6.03 -12.91
C ILE A 6 23.08 4.92 -13.62
N SER A 7 23.44 3.69 -13.28
CA SER A 7 22.70 2.48 -13.65
C SER A 7 21.22 2.76 -13.44
N SER A 8 20.48 2.80 -14.55
CA SER A 8 19.05 3.01 -14.57
C SER A 8 18.40 2.11 -13.53
N VAL A 9 17.80 2.70 -12.51
CA VAL A 9 17.00 1.99 -11.51
C VAL A 9 15.87 1.31 -12.30
N SER A 10 16.02 0.00 -12.52
CA SER A 10 15.09 -0.75 -13.35
C SER A 10 13.92 -1.17 -12.48
N CYS A 11 12.82 -0.44 -12.57
CA CYS A 11 11.54 -0.87 -12.01
C CYS A 11 11.25 -2.33 -12.43
N PRO A 12 10.76 -3.19 -11.52
CA PRO A 12 10.51 -4.60 -11.80
C PRO A 12 9.43 -4.84 -12.86
N LEU A 13 8.63 -3.82 -13.18
CA LEU A 13 7.62 -3.84 -14.22
C LEU A 13 7.95 -2.83 -15.33
N SER A 14 7.69 -3.22 -16.58
CA SER A 14 7.72 -2.29 -17.71
C SER A 14 6.69 -1.17 -17.56
N ARG A 15 6.84 -0.08 -18.33
CA ARG A 15 5.89 1.04 -18.29
C ARG A 15 4.45 0.60 -18.58
N SER A 16 4.23 -0.23 -19.60
CA SER A 16 2.89 -0.73 -19.94
C SER A 16 2.30 -1.62 -18.85
N GLU A 17 3.12 -2.44 -18.18
CA GLU A 17 2.66 -3.26 -17.05
C GLU A 17 2.28 -2.39 -15.86
N ARG A 18 3.04 -1.32 -15.59
CA ARG A 18 2.69 -0.33 -14.56
C ARG A 18 1.38 0.38 -14.86
N ASP A 19 1.18 0.83 -16.09
CA ASP A 19 -0.05 1.52 -16.49
C ASP A 19 -1.26 0.60 -16.32
N ALA A 20 -1.17 -0.65 -16.78
CA ALA A 20 -2.23 -1.66 -16.63
C ALA A 20 -2.49 -2.01 -15.16
N LEU A 21 -1.42 -2.16 -14.35
CA LEU A 21 -1.53 -2.38 -12.91
C LEU A 21 -2.25 -1.20 -12.26
N PHE A 22 -1.90 0.03 -12.59
CA PHE A 22 -2.49 1.22 -11.99
C PHE A 22 -3.99 1.35 -12.28
N ASP A 23 -4.42 1.03 -13.49
CA ASP A 23 -5.85 0.98 -13.83
C ASP A 23 -6.58 -0.11 -13.05
N ALA A 24 -5.98 -1.29 -12.89
CA ALA A 24 -6.53 -2.35 -12.04
C ALA A 24 -6.61 -1.93 -10.57
N LEU A 25 -5.59 -1.24 -10.04
CA LEU A 25 -5.56 -0.75 -8.66
C LEU A 25 -6.67 0.27 -8.39
N ARG A 26 -6.98 1.16 -9.35
CA ARG A 26 -8.13 2.08 -9.25
C ARG A 26 -9.45 1.33 -9.18
N TYR A 27 -9.62 0.31 -10.02
CA TYR A 27 -10.79 -0.55 -9.97
C TYR A 27 -10.90 -1.30 -8.63
N TYR A 28 -9.79 -1.81 -8.11
CA TYR A 28 -9.73 -2.46 -6.80
C TYR A 28 -10.05 -1.50 -5.65
N ARG A 29 -9.51 -0.28 -5.68
CA ARG A 29 -9.79 0.77 -4.69
C ARG A 29 -11.28 1.05 -4.54
N ASN A 30 -12.00 1.12 -5.66
CA ASN A 30 -13.45 1.37 -5.65
C ASN A 30 -14.21 0.21 -5.01
N GLN A 31 -13.94 -1.04 -5.44
CA GLN A 31 -14.57 -2.22 -4.84
C GLN A 31 -14.27 -2.35 -3.35
N LEU A 32 -13.04 -2.05 -2.94
CA LEU A 32 -12.64 -2.05 -1.54
C LEU A 32 -13.42 -0.98 -0.76
N GLN A 33 -13.60 0.21 -1.33
CA GLN A 33 -14.33 1.29 -0.68
C GLN A 33 -15.76 0.90 -0.35
N ASP A 34 -16.46 0.29 -1.30
CA ASP A 34 -17.85 -0.15 -1.12
C ASP A 34 -17.92 -1.25 -0.04
N ALA A 35 -16.93 -2.16 -0.06
CA ALA A 35 -16.85 -3.26 0.89
C ALA A 35 -16.29 -2.88 2.27
N TRP A 36 -15.77 -1.67 2.48
CA TRP A 36 -15.28 -1.23 3.79
C TRP A 36 -16.42 -1.07 4.80
N SER A 37 -16.13 -1.36 6.06
CA SER A 37 -17.06 -1.14 7.18
C SER A 37 -16.31 -0.88 8.48
N ASP A 38 -17.04 -0.52 9.53
CA ASP A 38 -16.47 -0.34 10.89
C ASP A 38 -15.80 -1.62 11.41
N GLU A 39 -16.28 -2.79 10.99
CA GLU A 39 -15.71 -4.09 11.36
C GLU A 39 -14.38 -4.38 10.65
N THR A 40 -14.11 -3.75 9.51
CA THR A 40 -12.83 -3.90 8.79
C THR A 40 -11.76 -2.91 9.27
N ILE A 41 -12.17 -1.81 9.93
CA ILE A 41 -11.28 -0.84 10.58
C ILE A 41 -10.47 -1.54 11.70
N HIS A 42 -9.16 -1.28 11.71
CA HIS A 42 -8.28 -1.70 12.80
C HIS A 42 -8.73 -1.09 14.14
N GLU A 43 -8.76 -1.87 15.21
CA GLU A 43 -9.36 -1.52 16.51
C GLU A 43 -8.84 -0.19 17.07
N SER A 44 -7.52 0.03 17.02
CA SER A 44 -6.87 1.28 17.46
C SER A 44 -7.33 2.54 16.74
N PHE A 45 -8.02 2.40 15.61
CA PHE A 45 -8.56 3.51 14.83
C PHE A 45 -10.09 3.54 14.86
N ARG A 46 -10.83 2.77 15.66
CA ARG A 46 -12.30 2.88 15.63
C ARG A 46 -12.82 4.18 16.28
N SER A 47 -12.22 4.62 17.38
CA SER A 47 -12.74 5.67 18.27
C SER A 47 -12.52 7.13 17.87
N ALA A 48 -11.82 7.42 16.77
CA ALA A 48 -11.56 8.79 16.30
C ALA A 48 -12.44 9.20 15.09
N SER A 49 -13.70 8.75 15.06
CA SER A 49 -14.69 9.09 14.03
C SER A 49 -15.23 10.51 14.23
N GLY A 50 -14.46 11.52 13.83
CA GLY A 50 -15.05 12.81 13.45
C GLY A 50 -15.63 12.73 12.03
N GLU A 51 -16.62 13.55 11.72
CA GLU A 51 -17.25 13.65 10.37
C GLU A 51 -16.24 13.94 9.22
N GLN A 52 -14.99 14.28 9.55
CA GLN A 52 -13.93 14.66 8.60
C GLN A 52 -12.89 13.56 8.34
N ALA A 53 -13.03 12.38 8.95
CA ALA A 53 -12.10 11.27 8.71
C ALA A 53 -12.23 10.73 7.27
N PRO A 54 -11.11 10.45 6.56
CA PRO A 54 -11.17 9.84 5.24
C PRO A 54 -11.80 8.45 5.31
N ALA A 55 -12.55 8.06 4.27
CA ALA A 55 -13.25 6.77 4.20
C ALA A 55 -12.28 5.57 4.34
N SER A 56 -11.02 5.74 3.95
CA SER A 56 -9.96 4.74 4.05
C SER A 56 -9.41 4.54 5.46
N ARG A 57 -9.76 5.39 6.45
CA ARG A 57 -9.15 5.38 7.80
C ARG A 57 -9.18 4.00 8.46
N GLY A 58 -8.00 3.51 8.82
CA GLY A 58 -7.83 2.21 9.49
C GLY A 58 -8.13 0.99 8.60
N GLN A 59 -8.37 1.21 7.31
CA GLN A 59 -8.60 0.17 6.30
C GLN A 59 -7.31 -0.27 5.57
N CYS A 60 -6.18 0.40 5.82
CA CYS A 60 -4.91 0.14 5.13
C CYS A 60 -4.46 -1.31 5.26
N GLY A 61 -4.49 -1.87 6.47
CA GLY A 61 -4.08 -3.27 6.70
C GLY A 61 -4.91 -4.27 5.90
N VAL A 62 -6.25 -4.20 5.96
CA VAL A 62 -7.11 -5.15 5.23
C VAL A 62 -7.02 -4.98 3.72
N SER A 63 -6.87 -3.74 3.25
CA SER A 63 -6.77 -3.42 1.83
C SER A 63 -5.47 -3.94 1.24
N SER A 64 -4.34 -3.71 1.92
CA SER A 64 -3.02 -4.21 1.52
C SER A 64 -2.93 -5.72 1.61
N ALA A 65 -3.50 -6.34 2.65
CA ALA A 65 -3.53 -7.80 2.77
C ALA A 65 -4.37 -8.47 1.66
N TRP A 66 -5.54 -7.90 1.34
CA TRP A 66 -6.35 -8.35 0.21
C TRP A 66 -5.61 -8.19 -1.12
N LEU A 67 -4.91 -7.06 -1.31
CA LEU A 67 -4.16 -6.79 -2.52
C LEU A 67 -3.04 -7.81 -2.74
N VAL A 68 -2.31 -8.20 -1.68
CA VAL A 68 -1.30 -9.26 -1.77
C VAL A 68 -1.92 -10.58 -2.26
N GLU A 69 -3.07 -11.00 -1.71
CA GLU A 69 -3.76 -12.21 -2.18
C GLU A 69 -4.19 -12.09 -3.64
N ARG A 70 -4.72 -10.92 -4.04
CA ARG A 70 -5.20 -10.65 -5.40
C ARG A 70 -4.07 -10.70 -6.42
N LEU A 71 -2.99 -9.95 -6.19
CA LEU A 71 -1.83 -9.92 -7.08
C LEU A 71 -1.14 -11.28 -7.14
N ARG A 72 -1.04 -12.00 -6.01
CA ARG A 72 -0.47 -13.35 -5.97
C ARG A 72 -1.30 -14.38 -6.75
N ALA A 73 -2.62 -14.20 -6.79
CA ALA A 73 -3.52 -15.04 -7.56
C ALA A 73 -3.39 -14.78 -9.07
N ASP A 74 -3.16 -13.52 -9.46
CA ASP A 74 -2.93 -13.14 -10.86
C ASP A 74 -1.54 -13.58 -11.35
N ASP A 75 -0.49 -13.39 -10.53
CA ASP A 75 0.88 -13.78 -10.86
C ASP A 75 1.68 -14.25 -9.64
N ARG A 76 2.07 -15.53 -9.67
CA ARG A 76 2.88 -16.17 -8.62
C ARG A 76 4.38 -15.90 -8.72
N SER A 77 4.83 -15.23 -9.77
CA SER A 77 6.23 -14.85 -9.94
C SER A 77 6.57 -13.54 -9.23
N LEU A 78 5.57 -12.70 -8.96
CA LEU A 78 5.75 -11.43 -8.27
C LEU A 78 6.33 -11.63 -6.86
N LYS A 79 7.41 -10.90 -6.57
CA LYS A 79 7.94 -10.71 -5.23
C LYS A 79 7.10 -9.65 -4.51
N LEU A 80 6.14 -10.11 -3.72
CA LEU A 80 5.19 -9.25 -3.00
C LEU A 80 5.55 -9.21 -1.52
N SER A 81 5.48 -8.02 -0.93
CA SER A 81 5.58 -7.86 0.53
C SER A 81 4.39 -7.05 1.05
N TYR A 82 3.75 -7.53 2.11
CA TYR A 82 2.90 -6.72 2.97
C TYR A 82 3.80 -5.97 3.95
N CYS A 83 3.72 -4.66 3.95
CA CYS A 83 4.56 -3.79 4.77
C CYS A 83 3.72 -3.07 5.81
N TYR A 84 4.26 -2.94 7.02
CA TYR A 84 3.70 -2.15 8.11
C TYR A 84 4.79 -1.28 8.72
N GLY A 85 4.55 0.03 8.74
CA GLY A 85 5.55 1.02 9.12
C GLY A 85 4.99 2.43 9.13
N ASP A 86 5.84 3.40 8.81
CA ASP A 86 5.48 4.81 8.81
C ASP A 86 5.76 5.45 7.44
N VAL A 87 4.86 6.32 7.03
CA VAL A 87 5.08 7.22 5.88
C VAL A 87 5.57 8.55 6.42
N LEU A 88 6.72 8.99 5.93
CA LEU A 88 7.45 10.14 6.45
C LEU A 88 7.66 11.21 5.37
N SER A 89 7.70 12.47 5.79
CA SER A 89 8.20 13.57 4.95
C SER A 89 9.71 13.44 4.78
N THR A 90 10.21 13.49 3.54
CA THR A 90 11.67 13.47 3.30
C THR A 90 12.35 14.80 3.65
N VAL A 91 11.59 15.85 3.96
CA VAL A 91 12.13 17.18 4.28
C VAL A 91 12.66 17.23 5.71
N ASP A 92 11.95 16.60 6.64
CA ASP A 92 12.18 16.72 8.08
C ASP A 92 12.03 15.39 8.86
N ASP A 93 11.84 14.27 8.16
CA ASP A 93 11.63 12.93 8.72
C ASP A 93 10.39 12.80 9.63
N THR A 94 9.46 13.75 9.53
CA THR A 94 8.24 13.74 10.35
C THR A 94 7.23 12.71 9.81
N PRO A 95 6.55 11.93 10.67
CA PRO A 95 5.49 11.04 10.22
C PRO A 95 4.29 11.82 9.68
N VAL A 96 4.01 11.64 8.39
CA VAL A 96 2.80 12.16 7.73
C VAL A 96 1.66 11.14 7.81
N LEU A 97 1.99 9.86 7.89
CA LEU A 97 1.04 8.77 8.14
C LEU A 97 1.70 7.65 8.96
N PRO A 98 1.62 7.71 10.30
CA PRO A 98 2.22 6.69 11.15
C PRO A 98 1.37 5.42 11.19
N ARG A 99 2.00 4.27 11.43
CA ARG A 99 1.32 2.96 11.55
C ARG A 99 0.44 2.64 10.34
N HIS A 100 1.04 2.72 9.17
CA HIS A 100 0.40 2.50 7.88
C HIS A 100 0.79 1.17 7.25
N CYS A 101 -0.11 0.60 6.43
CA CYS A 101 0.16 -0.65 5.72
C CYS A 101 0.07 -0.47 4.21
N TRP A 102 1.06 -0.95 3.48
CA TRP A 102 1.14 -0.89 2.01
C TRP A 102 1.65 -2.22 1.44
N VAL A 103 1.72 -2.31 0.11
CA VAL A 103 2.32 -3.45 -0.60
C VAL A 103 3.57 -2.98 -1.32
N GLU A 104 4.64 -3.77 -1.27
CA GLU A 104 5.81 -3.58 -2.14
C GLU A 104 5.91 -4.70 -3.18
N ILE A 105 6.33 -4.34 -4.39
CA ILE A 105 6.64 -5.29 -5.48
C ILE A 105 8.11 -5.12 -5.86
N GLY A 106 8.90 -6.19 -5.72
CA GLY A 106 10.34 -6.18 -5.97
C GLY A 106 11.15 -6.55 -4.74
N ASP A 107 12.47 -6.41 -4.84
CA ASP A 107 13.40 -6.67 -3.74
C ASP A 107 13.43 -5.49 -2.74
N GLU A 108 13.60 -5.79 -1.46
CA GLU A 108 13.59 -4.81 -0.36
C GLU A 108 14.62 -3.69 -0.54
N ASP A 109 15.83 -4.06 -0.94
CA ASP A 109 16.96 -3.13 -1.10
C ASP A 109 16.96 -2.42 -2.46
N ASP A 110 16.01 -2.74 -3.36
CA ASP A 110 15.92 -2.14 -4.67
C ASP A 110 15.22 -0.77 -4.58
N PRO A 111 15.88 0.35 -4.91
CA PRO A 111 15.23 1.66 -4.97
C PRO A 111 14.13 1.73 -6.05
N GLY A 112 14.17 0.82 -7.04
CA GLY A 112 13.17 0.68 -8.09
C GLY A 112 11.96 -0.17 -7.71
N ARG A 113 11.95 -0.77 -6.51
CA ARG A 113 10.79 -1.51 -6.02
C ARG A 113 9.55 -0.61 -6.03
N LEU A 114 8.43 -1.17 -6.46
CA LEU A 114 7.17 -0.45 -6.49
C LEU A 114 6.57 -0.42 -5.10
N VAL A 115 6.11 0.76 -4.68
CA VAL A 115 5.25 0.97 -3.52
C VAL A 115 3.83 1.12 -4.03
N VAL A 116 2.93 0.29 -3.52
CA VAL A 116 1.51 0.27 -3.87
C VAL A 116 0.68 0.51 -2.62
N ASP A 117 -0.12 1.57 -2.64
CA ASP A 117 -0.95 1.99 -1.53
C ASP A 117 -2.35 2.37 -2.02
N LEU A 118 -3.36 1.62 -1.56
CA LEU A 118 -4.77 1.85 -1.87
C LEU A 118 -5.47 2.73 -0.82
N THR A 119 -4.71 3.33 0.07
CA THR A 119 -5.21 4.11 1.21
C THR A 119 -4.30 5.30 1.52
N GLY A 120 -3.56 5.79 0.51
CA GLY A 120 -2.65 6.92 0.64
C GLY A 120 -3.37 8.21 1.04
N ASP A 121 -4.63 8.34 0.62
CA ASP A 121 -5.56 9.42 0.99
C ASP A 121 -5.83 9.57 2.50
N GLN A 122 -5.34 8.66 3.35
CA GLN A 122 -5.32 8.84 4.79
C GLN A 122 -4.37 9.96 5.27
N ALA A 123 -3.32 10.25 4.51
CA ALA A 123 -2.41 11.36 4.80
C ALA A 123 -2.89 12.63 4.09
N GLU A 124 -2.89 13.77 4.80
CA GLU A 124 -3.27 15.06 4.20
C GLU A 124 -2.38 15.40 2.98
N SER A 125 -1.07 15.17 3.10
CA SER A 125 -0.11 15.40 2.02
C SER A 125 -0.29 14.49 0.80
N LEU A 126 -1.06 13.41 0.95
CA LEU A 126 -1.34 12.41 -0.07
C LEU A 126 -2.84 12.34 -0.43
N ARG A 127 -3.64 13.32 -0.02
CA ARG A 127 -5.10 13.36 -0.23
C ARG A 127 -5.50 13.22 -1.70
N ASP A 128 -4.68 13.75 -2.62
CA ASP A 128 -4.91 13.66 -4.07
C ASP A 128 -4.47 12.31 -4.69
N TYR A 129 -3.91 11.41 -3.87
CA TYR A 129 -3.41 10.08 -4.27
C TYR A 129 -4.15 8.95 -3.52
N PRO A 130 -5.46 8.75 -3.78
CA PRO A 130 -6.21 7.64 -3.17
C PRO A 130 -5.73 6.26 -3.62
N VAL A 131 -5.01 6.22 -4.74
CA VAL A 131 -4.22 5.07 -5.20
C VAL A 131 -2.84 5.59 -5.58
N LEU A 132 -1.83 4.96 -5.01
CA LEU A 132 -0.43 5.23 -5.30
C LEU A 132 0.23 3.95 -5.80
N CYS A 133 1.00 4.04 -6.88
CA CYS A 133 1.76 2.95 -7.46
C CYS A 133 2.98 3.54 -8.17
N LEU A 134 4.04 3.76 -7.42
CA LEU A 134 5.25 4.40 -7.92
C LEU A 134 6.49 3.68 -7.40
N PRO A 135 7.62 3.72 -8.12
CA PRO A 135 8.90 3.32 -7.57
C PRO A 135 9.24 4.12 -6.31
N HIS A 136 9.90 3.46 -5.36
CA HIS A 136 10.25 4.07 -4.07
C HIS A 136 11.13 5.32 -4.23
N ASP A 137 12.06 5.34 -5.19
CA ASP A 137 12.90 6.51 -5.46
C ASP A 137 12.13 7.70 -6.05
N GLU A 138 11.16 7.44 -6.93
CA GLU A 138 10.24 8.45 -7.49
C GLU A 138 9.41 9.11 -6.38
N LEU A 139 8.91 8.33 -5.41
CA LEU A 139 8.17 8.85 -4.26
C LEU A 139 8.99 9.84 -3.43
N ARG A 140 10.25 9.50 -3.14
CA ARG A 140 11.14 10.34 -2.36
C ARG A 140 11.50 11.64 -3.07
N ARG A 141 11.72 11.56 -4.38
CA ARG A 141 12.16 12.69 -5.19
C ARG A 141 11.02 13.64 -5.51
N ASP A 142 9.90 13.10 -5.96
CA ASP A 142 8.83 13.86 -6.62
C ASP A 142 7.69 14.18 -5.64
N LEU A 143 7.34 13.23 -4.75
CA LEU A 143 6.30 13.42 -3.72
C LEU A 143 6.89 13.76 -2.34
N ARG A 144 8.21 13.85 -2.21
CA ARG A 144 8.92 14.13 -0.94
C ARG A 144 8.46 13.22 0.20
N THR A 145 8.17 11.96 -0.14
CA THR A 145 7.56 10.98 0.76
C THR A 145 8.40 9.71 0.84
N GLU A 146 8.63 9.22 2.06
CA GLU A 146 9.36 7.98 2.35
C GLU A 146 8.42 6.97 2.99
N TYR A 147 8.26 5.81 2.34
CA TYR A 147 7.59 4.65 2.93
C TYR A 147 8.63 3.79 3.65
N ARG A 148 8.69 3.88 4.99
CA ARG A 148 9.69 3.20 5.82
C ARG A 148 9.04 2.06 6.59
N VAL A 149 9.50 0.83 6.37
CA VAL A 149 9.10 -0.31 7.19
C VAL A 149 9.68 -0.15 8.60
N THR A 150 8.84 0.23 9.57
CA THR A 150 9.23 0.39 10.98
C THR A 150 8.93 -0.85 11.81
N TYR A 151 7.92 -1.64 11.43
CA TYR A 151 7.39 -2.70 12.28
C TYR A 151 7.55 -4.09 11.68
N VAL A 152 6.96 -4.35 10.51
CA VAL A 152 7.02 -5.67 9.89
C VAL A 152 6.94 -5.62 8.37
N ARG A 153 7.68 -6.53 7.74
CA ARG A 153 7.59 -6.88 6.32
C ARG A 153 7.28 -8.37 6.24
N LEU A 154 6.17 -8.74 5.61
CA LEU A 154 5.72 -10.13 5.48
C LEU A 154 5.59 -10.49 4.01
N ASP A 155 6.14 -11.64 3.63
CA ASP A 155 5.81 -12.26 2.36
C ASP A 155 4.37 -12.83 2.39
N PRO A 156 3.83 -13.33 1.25
CA PRO A 156 2.47 -13.87 1.21
C PRO A 156 2.25 -15.09 2.10
N GLU A 157 3.29 -15.81 2.52
CA GLU A 157 3.17 -16.95 3.43
C GLU A 157 3.09 -16.49 4.88
N GLY A 158 3.99 -15.59 5.29
CA GLY A 158 3.98 -14.96 6.62
C GLY A 158 2.69 -14.20 6.89
N LEU A 159 2.15 -13.50 5.87
CA LEU A 159 0.89 -12.76 5.97
C LEU A 159 -0.30 -13.65 6.38
N ARG A 160 -0.28 -14.96 6.05
CA ARG A 160 -1.39 -15.88 6.38
C ARG A 160 -1.61 -16.07 7.88
N ASN A 161 -0.59 -15.75 8.68
CA ASN A 161 -0.64 -15.88 10.13
C ASN A 161 -0.74 -14.51 10.83
N ASP A 162 -0.88 -13.43 10.08
CA ASP A 162 -0.94 -12.07 10.62
C ASP A 162 -2.28 -11.76 11.31
N LEU A 163 -2.26 -10.82 12.26
CA LEU A 163 -3.44 -10.37 13.00
C LEU A 163 -4.48 -9.63 12.14
N VAL A 164 -4.15 -9.27 10.90
CA VAL A 164 -5.09 -8.71 9.93
C VAL A 164 -6.13 -9.74 9.44
N GLN A 165 -5.82 -11.04 9.52
CA GLN A 165 -6.60 -12.11 8.89
C GLN A 165 -8.09 -12.15 9.29
N PRO A 166 -8.49 -11.96 10.57
CA PRO A 166 -9.91 -11.90 10.93
C PRO A 166 -10.68 -10.78 10.21
N ARG A 167 -10.08 -9.58 10.13
CA ARG A 167 -10.68 -8.42 9.46
C ARG A 167 -10.66 -8.57 7.95
N LEU A 168 -9.59 -9.15 7.39
CA LEU A 168 -9.54 -9.53 5.97
C LEU A 168 -10.67 -10.51 5.60
N GLY A 169 -10.98 -11.46 6.48
CA GLY A 169 -12.10 -12.38 6.30
C GLY A 169 -13.45 -11.68 6.20
N ILE A 170 -13.67 -10.61 6.97
CA ILE A 170 -14.88 -9.77 6.89
C ILE A 170 -14.92 -9.04 5.55
N LEU A 171 -13.85 -8.35 5.17
CA LEU A 171 -13.73 -7.63 3.90
C LEU A 171 -14.05 -8.56 2.71
N LYS A 172 -13.45 -9.76 2.67
CA LYS A 172 -13.68 -10.76 1.62
C LYS A 172 -15.13 -11.27 1.57
N ARG A 173 -15.85 -11.29 2.69
CA ARG A 173 -17.29 -11.64 2.68
C ARG A 173 -18.11 -10.51 2.07
N ARG A 174 -17.82 -9.26 2.39
CA ARG A 174 -18.50 -8.08 1.86
C ARG A 174 -18.30 -7.93 0.36
N LEU A 175 -17.04 -8.04 -0.11
CA LEU A 175 -16.71 -8.06 -1.54
C LEU A 175 -17.50 -9.14 -2.32
N ARG A 176 -17.68 -10.34 -1.74
CA ARG A 176 -18.46 -11.42 -2.38
C ARG A 176 -19.97 -11.17 -2.38
N ALA A 177 -20.47 -10.37 -1.45
CA ALA A 177 -21.88 -10.04 -1.36
C ALA A 177 -22.28 -8.89 -2.32
N GLY A 178 -21.30 -8.17 -2.89
CA GLY A 178 -21.56 -6.98 -3.71
C GLY A 178 -22.16 -5.83 -2.90
N ILE A 179 -21.79 -5.74 -1.61
CA ILE A 179 -22.24 -4.73 -0.65
C ILE A 179 -21.09 -3.82 -0.29
#